data_AF-A0A7C5F6J9-F1
#
_entry.id   AF-A0A7C5F6J9-F1
#
_cell.length_a   1.000
_cell.length_b   1.000
_cell.length_c   1.000
_cell.angle_alpha   90.00
_cell.angle_beta   90.00
_cell.angle_gamma   90.00
#
_symmetry.space_group_name_H-M   'P 1'
#
loop_
_entity.id
_entity.type
_entity.pdbx_description
1 polymer ?
#
loop_
_entity_poly.entity_id
_entity_poly.type
_entity_poly.pdbx_seq_one_letter_code
_entity_poly.pdbx_strand_id
1 'polypeptide(L)'
;MAVMSKSSLEGYLRSRFGSGVRLLSYGVIGKESSKGEQKRYGYGTPVKLTFQVGPRVQSAVLETMKPGPFGHEHMADRAQAMLWDYDSYGRLPRHVKALDVGAFDLNQALFSVAEAREFFVLNEWTEGASYHRDLERLMKGGTLQKLDRQRTVALARYLAQIHAKKRRDPDLYKRRLRELIGHGECIMGLTDSYPARCGFITGELLRTVEEACNRWRWRLRDRANRLSQVHGDFHPYNVLFRTGTDFAVLDRSRGEWGEPADDVTAMTINYLLNSLIRWGKLQGPFEVLFRLFWDSYLETSGDKEVTETAAPFFAFRGLVVASPLWYPNLSIEIRRSLFRFIENVLDSPRFEPERVNEYCGG
;
A
#
# COMPACT_ATOMS: atom_id res chain seq x y z
N MET A 1 -7.06 6.88 23.45
CA MET A 1 -6.56 5.61 24.04
C MET A 1 -7.75 4.92 24.67
N ALA A 2 -7.89 3.60 24.50
CA ALA A 2 -8.92 2.84 25.18
C ALA A 2 -8.76 3.03 26.70
N VAL A 3 -9.84 3.42 27.38
CA VAL A 3 -9.88 3.58 28.83
C VAL A 3 -10.20 2.22 29.41
N MET A 4 -9.21 1.60 30.07
CA MET A 4 -9.40 0.29 30.68
C MET A 4 -10.26 0.42 31.93
N SER A 5 -11.51 -0.04 31.85
CA SER A 5 -12.39 -0.13 33.02
C SER A 5 -12.10 -1.39 33.83
N LYS A 6 -12.32 -1.34 35.15
CA LYS A 6 -12.18 -2.51 36.03
C LYS A 6 -13.05 -3.67 35.57
N SER A 7 -14.31 -3.41 35.19
CA SER A 7 -15.25 -4.42 34.70
C SER A 7 -14.78 -5.09 33.41
N SER A 8 -14.23 -4.32 32.47
CA SER A 8 -13.69 -4.88 31.21
C SER A 8 -12.50 -5.81 31.48
N LEU A 9 -11.58 -5.41 32.38
CA LEU A 9 -10.43 -6.22 32.78
C LEU A 9 -10.86 -7.51 33.50
N GLU A 10 -11.84 -7.44 34.40
CA GLU A 10 -12.39 -8.61 35.07
C GLU A 10 -13.08 -9.58 34.10
N GLY A 11 -13.88 -9.06 33.16
CA GLY A 11 -14.54 -9.85 32.13
C GLY A 11 -13.53 -10.61 31.26
N TYR A 12 -12.49 -9.91 30.80
CA TYR A 12 -11.40 -10.50 30.03
C TYR A 12 -10.64 -11.59 30.79
N LEU A 13 -10.22 -11.29 32.03
CA LEU A 13 -9.51 -12.26 32.86
C LEU A 13 -10.35 -13.52 33.12
N ARG A 14 -11.66 -13.37 33.33
CA ARG A 14 -12.58 -14.50 33.47
C ARG A 14 -12.71 -15.31 32.19
N SER A 15 -12.80 -14.65 31.04
CA SER A 15 -12.84 -15.32 29.75
C SER A 15 -11.56 -16.11 29.48
N ARG A 16 -10.39 -15.57 29.83
CA ARG A 16 -9.09 -16.16 29.51
C ARG A 16 -8.61 -17.20 30.51
N PHE A 17 -8.82 -16.97 31.80
CA PHE A 17 -8.28 -17.78 32.89
C PHE A 17 -9.36 -18.53 33.70
N GLY A 18 -10.63 -18.42 33.30
CA GLY A 18 -11.78 -19.07 33.91
C GLY A 18 -12.62 -18.17 34.82
N SER A 19 -13.89 -18.52 35.00
CA SER A 19 -14.89 -17.70 35.71
C SER A 19 -14.54 -17.38 37.18
N GLY A 20 -13.73 -18.23 37.82
CA GLY A 20 -13.30 -18.08 39.22
C GLY A 20 -12.22 -17.02 39.45
N VAL A 21 -11.69 -16.39 38.40
CA VAL A 21 -10.61 -15.40 38.51
C VAL A 21 -11.09 -14.08 39.11
N ARG A 22 -10.24 -13.51 39.99
CA ARG A 22 -10.49 -12.23 40.67
C ARG A 22 -9.35 -11.27 40.41
N LEU A 23 -9.68 -10.09 39.86
CA LEU A 23 -8.73 -8.98 39.75
C LEU A 23 -8.50 -8.37 41.14
N LEU A 24 -7.24 -8.33 41.58
CA LEU A 24 -6.85 -7.78 42.89
C LEU A 24 -6.44 -6.31 42.76
N SER A 25 -5.63 -5.97 41.74
CA SER A 25 -5.21 -4.60 41.47
C SER A 25 -4.79 -4.39 40.02
N TYR A 26 -4.83 -3.13 39.56
CA TYR A 26 -4.29 -2.72 38.26
C TYR A 26 -3.73 -1.30 38.32
N GLY A 27 -2.73 -0.99 37.49
CA GLY A 27 -2.16 0.36 37.42
C GLY A 27 -1.11 0.53 36.33
N VAL A 28 -0.99 1.77 35.82
CA VAL A 28 0.02 2.14 34.82
C VAL A 28 1.42 2.07 35.44
N ILE A 29 2.35 1.41 34.76
CA ILE A 29 3.76 1.30 35.17
C ILE A 29 4.69 2.05 34.19
N GLY A 30 5.97 2.20 34.55
CA GLY A 30 6.99 2.75 33.64
C GLY A 30 6.97 4.27 33.43
N LYS A 31 6.22 5.03 34.25
CA LYS A 31 6.13 6.51 34.15
C LYS A 31 7.48 7.23 34.33
N GLU A 32 8.44 6.61 35.01
CA GLU A 32 9.78 7.17 35.23
C GLU A 32 10.55 7.41 33.92
N SER A 33 10.40 6.50 32.94
CA SER A 33 11.06 6.63 31.64
C SER A 33 10.54 7.83 30.83
N SER A 34 9.25 8.15 30.93
CA SER A 34 8.67 9.33 30.26
C SER A 34 9.10 10.69 30.84
N LYS A 35 9.74 10.68 32.02
CA LYS A 35 10.28 11.87 32.70
C LYS A 35 11.82 11.96 32.63
N GLY A 36 12.48 11.02 31.95
CA GLY A 36 13.93 10.99 31.84
C GLY A 36 14.49 12.15 31.00
N GLU A 37 15.69 12.62 31.36
CA GLU A 37 16.38 13.68 30.61
C GLU A 37 16.78 13.23 29.19
N GLN A 38 17.10 11.95 29.00
CA GLN A 38 17.70 11.42 27.77
C GLN A 38 16.70 10.76 26.79
N LYS A 39 15.65 10.09 27.26
CA LYS A 39 14.64 9.42 26.41
C LYS A 39 13.24 9.73 26.91
N ARG A 40 12.45 10.44 26.09
CA ARG A 40 11.07 10.86 26.44
C ARG A 40 9.99 10.21 25.58
N TYR A 41 10.37 9.48 24.53
CA TYR A 41 9.43 8.89 23.58
C TYR A 41 9.24 7.38 23.81
N GLY A 42 7.99 6.94 23.82
CA GLY A 42 7.59 5.54 23.95
C GLY A 42 6.26 5.27 23.25
N TYR A 43 6.12 4.06 22.70
CA TYR A 43 5.00 3.72 21.81
C TYR A 43 3.71 3.30 22.53
N GLY A 44 3.75 3.06 23.85
CA GLY A 44 2.63 2.47 24.57
C GLY A 44 2.46 2.96 26.00
N THR A 45 1.47 2.41 26.69
CA THR A 45 1.24 2.66 28.13
C THR A 45 0.97 1.33 28.82
N PRO A 46 2.00 0.71 29.41
CA PRO A 46 1.87 -0.60 30.05
C PRO A 46 1.06 -0.50 31.35
N VAL A 47 0.13 -1.43 31.54
CA VAL A 47 -0.70 -1.56 32.73
C VAL A 47 -0.40 -2.89 33.41
N LYS A 48 0.11 -2.86 34.63
CA LYS A 48 0.26 -4.07 35.44
C LYS A 48 -1.10 -4.49 35.97
N LEU A 49 -1.41 -5.78 35.85
CA LEU A 49 -2.57 -6.44 36.44
C LEU A 49 -2.05 -7.45 37.47
N THR A 50 -2.65 -7.50 38.66
CA THR A 50 -2.43 -8.56 39.65
C THR A 50 -3.77 -9.23 39.93
N PHE A 51 -3.83 -10.55 39.76
CA PHE A 51 -5.09 -11.31 39.83
C PHE A 51 -4.86 -12.71 40.42
N GLN A 52 -5.93 -13.30 40.92
CA GLN A 52 -5.94 -14.60 41.58
C GLN A 52 -6.67 -15.64 40.72
N VAL A 53 -6.04 -16.80 40.53
CA VAL A 53 -6.60 -17.98 39.84
C VAL A 53 -6.51 -19.16 40.81
N GLY A 54 -7.64 -19.55 41.39
CA GLY A 54 -7.67 -20.51 42.50
C GLY A 54 -6.81 -20.05 43.67
N PRO A 55 -5.84 -20.85 44.17
CA PRO A 55 -4.94 -20.43 45.24
C PRO A 55 -3.75 -19.58 44.77
N ARG A 56 -3.55 -19.40 43.46
CA ARG A 56 -2.35 -18.75 42.92
C ARG A 56 -2.61 -17.27 42.62
N VAL A 57 -1.78 -16.39 43.17
CA VAL A 57 -1.71 -14.98 42.77
C VAL A 57 -0.66 -14.82 41.69
N GLN A 58 -1.01 -14.18 40.59
CA GLN A 58 -0.13 -13.91 39.46
C GLN A 58 -0.23 -12.45 39.02
N SER A 59 0.77 -11.99 38.28
CA SER A 59 0.78 -10.66 37.69
C SER A 59 1.12 -10.74 36.20
N ALA A 60 0.49 -9.87 35.42
CA ALA A 60 0.73 -9.71 34.00
C ALA A 60 0.83 -8.22 33.64
N VAL A 61 1.39 -7.92 32.48
CA VAL A 61 1.39 -6.56 31.92
C VAL A 61 0.52 -6.59 30.68
N LEU A 62 -0.46 -5.68 30.63
CA LEU A 62 -1.28 -5.41 29.47
C LEU A 62 -0.70 -4.19 28.76
N GLU A 63 -0.26 -4.37 27.52
CA GLU A 63 0.34 -3.31 26.72
C GLU A 63 -0.58 -2.93 25.56
N THR A 64 -0.52 -1.65 25.18
CA THR A 64 -1.20 -1.12 23.99
C THR A 64 -0.24 -0.22 23.26
N MET A 65 -0.38 -0.14 21.95
CA MET A 65 0.39 0.75 21.10
C MET A 65 -0.45 1.99 20.72
N LYS A 66 0.14 3.17 20.83
CA LYS A 66 -0.47 4.44 20.43
C LYS A 66 -0.24 4.67 18.93
N PRO A 67 -1.19 5.31 18.23
CA PRO A 67 -0.94 5.82 16.89
C PRO A 67 0.29 6.74 16.86
N GLY A 68 1.12 6.62 15.83
CA GLY A 68 2.33 7.43 15.68
C GLY A 68 3.01 7.26 14.32
N PRO A 69 3.94 8.17 13.97
CA PRO A 69 4.47 8.36 12.61
C PRO A 69 5.50 7.30 12.17
N PHE A 70 5.72 6.28 13.00
CA PHE A 70 6.75 5.25 12.85
C PHE A 70 6.18 3.95 12.28
N GLY A 71 5.07 4.03 11.54
CA GLY A 71 4.36 2.83 11.07
C GLY A 71 3.37 2.29 12.10
N HIS A 72 2.79 3.14 12.94
CA HIS A 72 1.76 2.75 13.91
C HIS A 72 0.42 3.49 13.67
N GLU A 73 0.28 4.19 12.55
CA GLU A 73 -0.84 5.09 12.26
C GLU A 73 -2.18 4.33 12.17
N HIS A 74 -2.20 3.19 11.48
CA HIS A 74 -3.37 2.34 11.31
C HIS A 74 -3.48 1.28 12.40
N MET A 75 -4.71 0.80 12.63
CA MET A 75 -4.94 -0.30 13.56
C MET A 75 -4.25 -1.58 13.11
N ALA A 76 -4.20 -1.84 11.81
CA ALA A 76 -3.53 -3.01 11.23
C ALA A 76 -2.04 -3.05 11.60
N ASP A 77 -1.32 -1.92 11.55
CA ASP A 77 0.12 -1.91 11.89
C ASP A 77 0.35 -2.25 13.36
N ARG A 78 -0.50 -1.71 14.24
CA ARG A 78 -0.42 -1.99 15.67
C ARG A 78 -0.80 -3.45 15.95
N ALA A 79 -1.80 -3.98 15.25
CA ALA A 79 -2.16 -5.38 15.35
C ALA A 79 -1.02 -6.29 14.88
N GLN A 80 -0.36 -5.98 13.76
CA GLN A 80 0.82 -6.70 13.27
C GLN A 80 1.90 -6.77 14.34
N ALA A 81 2.24 -5.64 14.98
CA ALA A 81 3.24 -5.61 16.05
C ALA A 81 2.85 -6.51 17.23
N MET A 82 1.61 -6.40 17.73
CA MET A 82 1.14 -7.20 18.88
C MET A 82 1.07 -8.70 18.56
N LEU A 83 0.67 -9.07 17.34
CA LEU A 83 0.63 -10.46 16.89
C LEU A 83 2.06 -11.04 16.79
N TRP A 84 3.00 -10.25 16.27
CA TRP A 84 4.40 -10.66 16.19
C TRP A 84 5.06 -10.79 17.57
N ASP A 85 4.76 -9.86 18.49
CA ASP A 85 5.21 -9.93 19.89
C ASP A 85 4.71 -11.22 20.53
N TYR A 86 3.42 -11.55 20.36
CA TYR A 86 2.83 -12.77 20.91
C TYR A 86 3.50 -14.05 20.40
N ASP A 87 3.74 -14.12 19.09
CA ASP A 87 4.35 -15.29 18.46
C ASP A 87 5.86 -15.44 18.77
N SER A 88 6.58 -14.33 18.93
CA SER A 88 8.04 -14.36 19.06
C SER A 88 8.55 -14.41 20.51
N TYR A 89 7.89 -13.75 21.46
CA TYR A 89 8.41 -13.54 22.82
C TYR A 89 8.75 -14.85 23.55
N GLY A 90 7.93 -15.88 23.40
CA GLY A 90 8.14 -17.16 24.06
C GLY A 90 9.30 -18.00 23.50
N ARG A 91 9.85 -17.64 22.33
CA ARG A 91 10.90 -18.39 21.63
C ARG A 91 12.31 -17.93 22.00
N LEU A 92 12.46 -16.72 22.57
CA LEU A 92 13.77 -16.18 22.97
C LEU A 92 14.10 -16.56 24.44
N PRO A 93 15.23 -17.24 24.72
CA PRO A 93 15.64 -17.55 26.08
C PRO A 93 15.76 -16.30 26.95
N ARG A 94 15.28 -16.39 28.20
CA ARG A 94 15.25 -15.28 29.19
C ARG A 94 14.34 -14.11 28.83
N HIS A 95 13.54 -14.21 27.78
CA HIS A 95 12.47 -13.26 27.51
C HIS A 95 11.19 -13.66 28.26
N VAL A 96 10.38 -12.67 28.66
CA VAL A 96 9.06 -12.94 29.23
C VAL A 96 8.16 -13.57 28.15
N LYS A 97 7.28 -14.49 28.55
CA LYS A 97 6.29 -15.07 27.63
C LYS A 97 5.12 -14.11 27.46
N ALA A 98 4.67 -13.92 26.23
CA ALA A 98 3.36 -13.31 25.98
C ALA A 98 2.27 -14.32 26.39
N LEU A 99 1.38 -13.91 27.30
CA LEU A 99 0.34 -14.81 27.85
C LEU A 99 -0.92 -14.89 26.97
N ASP A 100 -1.15 -13.83 26.19
CA ASP A 100 -2.29 -13.68 25.30
C ASP A 100 -2.03 -12.53 24.30
N VAL A 101 -2.86 -12.46 23.26
CA VAL A 101 -2.97 -11.32 22.34
C VAL A 101 -4.45 -11.12 22.04
N GLY A 102 -4.89 -9.86 21.94
CA GLY A 102 -6.30 -9.55 21.86
C GLY A 102 -6.58 -8.19 21.26
N ALA A 103 -7.88 -7.88 21.15
CA ALA A 103 -8.39 -6.62 20.64
C ALA A 103 -9.47 -6.05 21.56
N PHE A 104 -9.83 -4.80 21.29
CA PHE A 104 -10.94 -4.11 21.94
C PHE A 104 -12.13 -4.07 20.98
N ASP A 105 -13.33 -4.37 21.48
CA ASP A 105 -14.56 -4.14 20.74
C ASP A 105 -15.02 -2.66 20.82
N LEU A 106 -16.15 -2.33 20.20
CA LEU A 106 -16.72 -0.98 20.22
C LEU A 106 -17.09 -0.48 21.63
N ASN A 107 -17.34 -1.40 22.58
CA ASN A 107 -17.66 -1.11 23.97
C ASN A 107 -16.40 -1.09 24.87
N GLN A 108 -15.20 -1.17 24.29
CA GLN A 108 -13.92 -1.28 24.99
C GLN A 108 -13.80 -2.54 25.86
N ALA A 109 -14.58 -3.59 25.57
CA ALA A 109 -14.37 -4.91 26.13
C ALA A 109 -13.19 -5.58 25.41
N LEU A 110 -12.36 -6.30 26.17
CA LEU A 110 -11.22 -7.03 25.61
C LEU A 110 -11.62 -8.46 25.29
N PHE A 111 -11.17 -8.96 24.15
CA PHE A 111 -11.29 -10.36 23.76
C PHE A 111 -9.97 -10.87 23.19
N SER A 112 -9.71 -12.16 23.39
CA SER A 112 -8.51 -12.83 22.89
C SER A 112 -8.66 -13.19 21.41
N VAL A 113 -7.56 -13.10 20.68
CA VAL A 113 -7.41 -13.64 19.32
C VAL A 113 -6.28 -14.67 19.26
N ALA A 114 -5.74 -15.11 20.40
CA ALA A 114 -4.58 -16.00 20.48
C ALA A 114 -4.79 -17.39 19.87
N GLU A 115 -6.04 -17.83 19.73
CA GLU A 115 -6.38 -19.10 19.07
C GLU A 115 -6.40 -18.99 17.54
N ALA A 116 -6.39 -17.78 17.00
CA ALA A 116 -6.31 -17.56 15.55
C ALA A 116 -4.97 -18.11 15.02
N ARG A 117 -5.06 -18.88 13.94
CA ARG A 117 -3.89 -19.42 13.21
C ARG A 117 -3.66 -18.72 11.88
N GLU A 118 -4.73 -18.24 11.26
CA GLU A 118 -4.72 -17.47 10.03
C GLU A 118 -5.91 -16.50 10.04
N PHE A 119 -5.75 -15.34 9.42
CA PHE A 119 -6.79 -14.35 9.20
C PHE A 119 -7.32 -14.45 7.77
N PHE A 120 -8.62 -14.24 7.60
CA PHE A 120 -9.25 -14.18 6.29
C PHE A 120 -10.11 -12.92 6.17
N VAL A 121 -10.25 -12.45 4.94
CA VAL A 121 -11.23 -11.41 4.58
C VAL A 121 -12.30 -12.05 3.70
N LEU A 122 -13.58 -11.81 4.03
CA LEU A 122 -14.71 -12.21 3.20
C LEU A 122 -15.25 -10.96 2.49
N ASN A 123 -15.06 -10.92 1.17
CA ASN A 123 -15.51 -9.80 0.34
C ASN A 123 -16.87 -10.09 -0.30
N GLU A 124 -17.63 -9.04 -0.59
CA GLU A 124 -18.83 -9.12 -1.41
C GLU A 124 -18.48 -9.61 -2.83
N TRP A 125 -19.33 -10.45 -3.41
CA TRP A 125 -19.22 -10.87 -4.81
C TRP A 125 -19.74 -9.77 -5.74
N THR A 126 -19.07 -9.53 -6.87
CA THR A 126 -19.58 -8.65 -7.92
C THR A 126 -19.35 -9.25 -9.30
N GLU A 127 -20.37 -9.13 -10.16
CA GLU A 127 -20.31 -9.53 -11.57
C GLU A 127 -19.56 -8.48 -12.41
N GLY A 128 -18.97 -8.92 -13.53
CA GLY A 128 -18.40 -8.03 -14.55
C GLY A 128 -17.25 -8.64 -15.34
N ALA A 129 -16.92 -8.02 -16.48
CA ALA A 129 -15.79 -8.39 -17.31
C ALA A 129 -14.57 -7.53 -16.96
N SER A 130 -13.41 -8.18 -16.72
CA SER A 130 -12.16 -7.47 -16.46
C SER A 130 -11.79 -6.52 -17.61
N TYR A 131 -11.42 -5.28 -17.28
CA TYR A 131 -10.95 -4.29 -18.26
C TYR A 131 -9.70 -4.76 -19.01
N HIS A 132 -8.92 -5.68 -18.44
CA HIS A 132 -7.82 -6.33 -19.14
C HIS A 132 -8.27 -6.98 -20.46
N ARG A 133 -9.49 -7.54 -20.54
CA ARG A 133 -10.01 -8.16 -21.78
C ARG A 133 -10.19 -7.14 -22.90
N ASP A 134 -10.53 -5.89 -22.59
CA ASP A 134 -10.62 -4.81 -23.58
C ASP A 134 -9.24 -4.52 -24.16
N LEU A 135 -8.22 -4.44 -23.31
CA LEU A 135 -6.84 -4.19 -23.73
C LEU A 135 -6.27 -5.37 -24.51
N GLU A 136 -6.52 -6.60 -24.07
CA GLU A 136 -6.08 -7.80 -24.78
C GLU A 136 -6.67 -7.87 -26.19
N ARG A 137 -7.96 -7.53 -26.35
CA ARG A 137 -8.63 -7.45 -27.65
C ARG A 137 -7.94 -6.44 -28.57
N LEU A 138 -7.62 -5.25 -28.09
CA LEU A 138 -6.89 -4.22 -28.86
C LEU A 138 -5.47 -4.69 -29.20
N MET A 139 -4.78 -5.31 -28.24
CA MET A 139 -3.44 -5.87 -28.42
C MET A 139 -3.42 -7.00 -29.47
N LYS A 140 -4.50 -7.78 -29.61
CA LYS A 140 -4.65 -8.81 -30.66
C LYS A 140 -5.11 -8.27 -32.01
N GLY A 141 -5.33 -6.95 -32.13
CA GLY A 141 -5.64 -6.29 -33.40
C GLY A 141 -7.11 -5.94 -33.59
N GLY A 142 -7.91 -6.01 -32.52
CA GLY A 142 -9.24 -5.45 -32.52
C GLY A 142 -9.24 -3.95 -32.83
N THR A 143 -10.29 -3.49 -33.50
CA THR A 143 -10.49 -2.07 -33.80
C THR A 143 -10.83 -1.30 -32.52
N LEU A 144 -10.36 -0.05 -32.45
CA LEU A 144 -10.73 0.85 -31.36
C LEU A 144 -12.22 1.21 -31.48
N GLN A 145 -12.98 0.90 -30.43
CA GLN A 145 -14.42 1.12 -30.37
C GLN A 145 -14.75 2.43 -29.64
N LYS A 146 -15.96 2.93 -29.84
CA LYS A 146 -16.51 4.05 -29.06
C LYS A 146 -16.53 3.71 -27.57
N LEU A 147 -16.87 2.47 -27.22
CA LEU A 147 -16.94 2.02 -25.83
C LEU A 147 -15.59 2.08 -25.12
N ASP A 148 -14.49 1.72 -25.79
CA ASP A 148 -13.14 1.79 -25.20
C ASP A 148 -12.82 3.21 -24.71
N ARG A 149 -13.11 4.20 -25.58
CA ARG A 149 -12.92 5.62 -25.24
C ARG A 149 -13.80 6.05 -24.07
N GLN A 150 -15.07 5.64 -24.08
CA GLN A 150 -16.01 5.96 -23.00
C GLN A 150 -15.57 5.34 -21.66
N ARG A 151 -15.07 4.11 -21.67
CA ARG A 151 -14.53 3.44 -20.48
C ARG A 151 -13.28 4.12 -19.97
N THR A 152 -12.33 4.46 -20.84
CA THR A 152 -11.13 5.23 -20.46
C THR A 152 -11.49 6.57 -19.79
N VAL A 153 -12.43 7.33 -20.35
CA VAL A 153 -12.91 8.59 -19.76
C VAL A 153 -13.59 8.33 -18.41
N ALA A 154 -14.41 7.29 -18.30
CA ALA A 154 -15.09 6.94 -17.04
C ALA A 154 -14.10 6.59 -15.92
N LEU A 155 -13.04 5.84 -16.24
CA LEU A 155 -11.98 5.50 -15.29
C LEU A 155 -11.19 6.74 -14.83
N ALA A 156 -10.82 7.61 -15.76
CA ALA A 156 -10.13 8.86 -15.44
C ALA A 156 -10.98 9.79 -14.56
N ARG A 157 -12.28 9.92 -14.87
CA ARG A 157 -13.23 10.71 -14.07
C ARG A 157 -13.48 10.13 -12.69
N TYR A 158 -13.54 8.81 -12.57
CA TYR A 158 -13.63 8.13 -11.28
C TYR A 158 -12.42 8.42 -10.41
N LEU A 159 -11.19 8.34 -10.97
CA LEU A 159 -9.99 8.73 -10.24
C LEU A 159 -10.03 10.19 -9.80
N ALA A 160 -10.41 11.11 -10.70
CA ALA A 160 -10.55 12.53 -10.36
C ALA A 160 -11.54 12.74 -9.20
N GLN A 161 -12.66 12.02 -9.19
CA GLN A 161 -13.66 12.07 -8.13
C GLN A 161 -13.08 11.60 -6.78
N ILE A 162 -12.44 10.43 -6.72
CA ILE A 162 -11.90 9.93 -5.45
C ILE A 162 -10.70 10.78 -4.98
N HIS A 163 -9.84 11.23 -5.90
CA HIS A 163 -8.66 12.05 -5.58
C HIS A 163 -9.02 13.46 -5.07
N ALA A 164 -10.25 13.94 -5.34
CA ALA A 164 -10.74 15.21 -4.80
C ALA A 164 -10.90 15.17 -3.27
N LYS A 165 -11.09 13.97 -2.68
CA LYS A 165 -11.11 13.82 -1.22
C LYS A 165 -9.69 13.89 -0.67
N LYS A 166 -9.33 15.04 -0.10
CA LYS A 166 -8.01 15.30 0.51
C LYS A 166 -7.98 15.00 2.00
N ARG A 167 -6.80 14.67 2.52
CA ARG A 167 -6.53 14.56 3.96
C ARG A 167 -5.26 15.32 4.31
N ARG A 168 -5.29 16.12 5.38
CA ARG A 168 -4.10 16.82 5.88
C ARG A 168 -3.44 15.99 6.96
N ASP A 169 -2.43 15.22 6.57
CA ASP A 169 -1.67 14.35 7.48
C ASP A 169 -0.23 14.20 6.95
N PRO A 170 0.69 15.13 7.31
CA PRO A 170 2.05 15.13 6.77
C PRO A 170 2.84 13.88 7.12
N ASP A 171 2.58 13.27 8.27
CA ASP A 171 3.29 12.06 8.70
C ASP A 171 2.79 10.85 7.93
N LEU A 172 1.48 10.74 7.69
CA LEU A 172 0.94 9.72 6.81
C LEU A 172 1.46 9.88 5.38
N TYR A 173 1.54 11.09 4.83
CA TYR A 173 2.11 11.29 3.49
C TYR A 173 3.57 10.83 3.41
N LYS A 174 4.39 11.20 4.40
CA LYS A 174 5.78 10.72 4.50
C LYS A 174 5.85 9.20 4.63
N ARG A 175 4.92 8.59 5.37
CA ARG A 175 4.81 7.13 5.45
C ARG A 175 4.53 6.51 4.09
N ARG A 176 3.54 7.02 3.34
CA ARG A 176 3.20 6.50 2.00
C ARG A 176 4.39 6.56 1.04
N LEU A 177 5.16 7.64 1.10
CA LEU A 177 6.41 7.75 0.34
C LEU A 177 7.50 6.79 0.82
N ARG A 178 7.59 6.48 2.13
CA ARG A 178 8.49 5.43 2.62
C ARG A 178 8.06 4.05 2.13
N GLU A 179 6.77 3.75 2.13
CA GLU A 179 6.22 2.47 1.67
C GLU A 179 6.45 2.26 0.17
N LEU A 180 6.27 3.30 -0.66
CA LEU A 180 6.60 3.23 -2.09
C LEU A 180 8.05 2.77 -2.33
N ILE A 181 9.00 3.25 -1.51
CA ILE A 181 10.40 2.83 -1.64
C ILE A 181 10.62 1.46 -0.99
N GLY A 182 10.28 1.32 0.29
CA GLY A 182 10.79 0.23 1.14
C GLY A 182 9.82 -0.90 1.46
N HIS A 183 8.56 -0.86 1.02
CA HIS A 183 7.64 -1.97 1.25
C HIS A 183 8.02 -3.18 0.38
N GLY A 184 7.81 -4.39 0.91
CA GLY A 184 8.14 -5.66 0.24
C GLY A 184 7.30 -5.95 -1.01
N GLU A 185 6.29 -5.14 -1.28
CA GLU A 185 5.47 -5.19 -2.51
C GLU A 185 5.61 -3.93 -3.36
N CYS A 186 6.59 -3.08 -3.03
CA CYS A 186 6.90 -1.84 -3.74
C CYS A 186 8.35 -1.88 -4.24
N ILE A 187 9.05 -0.75 -4.38
CA ILE A 187 10.30 -0.69 -5.16
C ILE A 187 11.38 -1.66 -4.65
N MET A 188 11.71 -1.66 -3.36
CA MET A 188 12.73 -2.57 -2.81
C MET A 188 12.31 -4.04 -2.89
N GLY A 189 11.05 -4.35 -2.58
CA GLY A 189 10.55 -5.73 -2.73
C GLY A 189 10.56 -6.22 -4.18
N LEU A 190 10.31 -5.30 -5.12
CA LEU A 190 10.40 -5.58 -6.55
C LEU A 190 11.81 -5.89 -6.96
N THR A 191 12.76 -5.02 -6.66
CA THR A 191 14.16 -5.20 -7.05
C THR A 191 14.76 -6.46 -6.42
N ASP A 192 14.41 -6.78 -5.17
CA ASP A 192 14.78 -8.04 -4.50
C ASP A 192 14.21 -9.29 -5.21
N SER A 193 13.08 -9.16 -5.90
CA SER A 193 12.46 -10.27 -6.63
C SER A 193 13.08 -10.55 -8.01
N TYR A 194 13.90 -9.65 -8.54
CA TYR A 194 14.60 -9.89 -9.81
C TYR A 194 15.73 -10.92 -9.59
N PRO A 195 15.99 -11.82 -10.56
CA PRO A 195 17.17 -12.67 -10.51
C PRO A 195 18.44 -11.81 -10.55
N ALA A 196 19.56 -12.34 -10.03
CA ALA A 196 20.85 -11.64 -9.98
C ALA A 196 21.27 -11.03 -11.34
N ARG A 197 20.85 -11.67 -12.44
CA ARG A 197 20.92 -11.11 -13.80
C ARG A 197 19.78 -11.60 -14.69
N CYS A 198 19.15 -10.68 -15.42
CA CYS A 198 18.18 -10.98 -16.48
C CYS A 198 18.54 -10.16 -17.74
N GLY A 199 19.32 -10.76 -18.64
CA GLY A 199 19.85 -10.05 -19.81
C GLY A 199 20.71 -8.85 -19.43
N PHE A 200 20.22 -7.63 -19.71
CA PHE A 200 20.88 -6.37 -19.36
C PHE A 200 20.54 -5.88 -17.94
N ILE A 201 19.53 -6.48 -17.28
CA ILE A 201 19.10 -6.09 -15.93
C ILE A 201 20.07 -6.73 -14.93
N THR A 202 20.79 -5.88 -14.21
CA THR A 202 21.78 -6.24 -13.19
C THR A 202 21.43 -5.61 -11.85
N GLY A 203 22.01 -6.10 -10.76
CA GLY A 203 21.87 -5.47 -9.44
C GLY A 203 22.32 -4.00 -9.41
N GLU A 204 23.33 -3.64 -10.21
CA GLU A 204 23.78 -2.24 -10.33
C GLU A 204 22.73 -1.34 -11.00
N LEU A 205 22.06 -1.84 -12.04
CA LEU A 205 20.95 -1.12 -12.68
C LEU A 205 19.78 -0.94 -11.71
N LEU A 206 19.40 -2.01 -10.99
CA LEU A 206 18.31 -1.95 -10.00
C LEU A 206 18.64 -0.97 -8.86
N ARG A 207 19.87 -0.99 -8.34
CA ARG A 207 20.36 0.00 -7.36
C ARG A 207 20.24 1.43 -7.88
N THR A 208 20.61 1.67 -9.14
CA THR A 208 20.52 3.00 -9.76
C THR A 208 19.07 3.52 -9.78
N VAL A 209 18.12 2.64 -10.10
CA VAL A 209 16.68 2.94 -10.05
C VAL A 209 16.23 3.25 -8.62
N GLU A 210 16.61 2.45 -7.63
CA GLU A 210 16.29 2.69 -6.21
C GLU A 210 16.81 4.04 -5.70
N GLU A 211 18.08 4.36 -5.99
CA GLU A 211 18.71 5.62 -5.60
C GLU A 211 17.99 6.82 -6.22
N ALA A 212 17.59 6.72 -7.49
CA ALA A 212 16.80 7.74 -8.17
C ALA A 212 15.40 7.90 -7.53
N CYS A 213 14.71 6.80 -7.24
CA CYS A 213 13.43 6.84 -6.53
C CYS A 213 13.55 7.44 -5.12
N ASN A 214 14.65 7.19 -4.40
CA ASN A 214 14.90 7.81 -3.11
C ASN A 214 15.17 9.33 -3.22
N ARG A 215 15.87 9.79 -4.26
CA ARG A 215 15.99 11.24 -4.54
C ARG A 215 14.62 11.87 -4.76
N TRP A 216 13.76 11.21 -5.53
CA TRP A 216 12.36 11.62 -5.71
C TRP A 216 11.57 11.65 -4.40
N ARG A 217 11.70 10.62 -3.55
CA ARG A 217 11.08 10.61 -2.22
C ARG A 217 11.44 11.86 -1.42
N TRP A 218 12.71 12.28 -1.42
CA TRP A 218 13.13 13.51 -0.75
C TRP A 218 12.54 14.78 -1.38
N ARG A 219 12.44 14.83 -2.70
CA ARG A 219 11.77 15.92 -3.43
C ARG A 219 10.29 16.04 -3.09
N LEU A 220 9.59 14.91 -2.90
CA LEU A 220 8.16 14.89 -2.62
C LEU A 220 7.84 15.03 -1.13
N ARG A 221 8.77 14.66 -0.23
CA ARG A 221 8.56 14.48 1.22
C ARG A 221 7.62 15.47 1.91
N ASP A 222 7.73 16.76 1.59
CA ASP A 222 7.02 17.82 2.29
C ASP A 222 5.77 18.35 1.54
N ARG A 223 5.40 17.72 0.41
CA ARG A 223 4.17 18.01 -0.36
C ARG A 223 2.91 17.37 0.26
N ALA A 224 2.71 17.52 1.56
CA ALA A 224 1.61 16.85 2.30
C ALA A 224 0.20 17.23 1.83
N ASN A 225 0.03 18.35 1.12
CA ASN A 225 -1.22 18.76 0.47
C ASN A 225 -1.69 17.77 -0.62
N ARG A 226 -0.79 16.93 -1.11
CA ARG A 226 -1.08 15.93 -2.13
C ARG A 226 -1.83 14.72 -1.62
N LEU A 227 -1.81 14.45 -0.31
CA LEU A 227 -2.42 13.26 0.28
C LEU A 227 -3.92 13.22 -0.01
N SER A 228 -4.31 12.24 -0.81
CA SER A 228 -5.66 12.08 -1.35
C SER A 228 -6.17 10.67 -1.09
N GLN A 229 -7.49 10.50 -1.12
CA GLN A 229 -8.06 9.17 -1.21
C GLN A 229 -7.62 8.56 -2.55
N VAL A 230 -7.08 7.35 -2.53
CA VAL A 230 -6.60 6.61 -3.71
C VAL A 230 -7.14 5.18 -3.69
N HIS A 231 -7.16 4.50 -4.82
CA HIS A 231 -7.30 3.05 -4.87
C HIS A 231 -5.99 2.34 -4.47
N GLY A 232 -4.82 2.86 -4.87
CA GLY A 232 -3.50 2.30 -4.54
C GLY A 232 -3.09 1.07 -5.36
N ASP A 233 -3.97 0.60 -6.26
CA ASP A 233 -3.66 -0.47 -7.23
C ASP A 233 -4.61 -0.47 -8.44
N PHE A 234 -4.85 0.72 -8.98
CA PHE A 234 -5.84 0.91 -10.04
C PHE A 234 -5.32 0.48 -11.42
N HIS A 235 -5.32 -0.82 -11.68
CA HIS A 235 -4.90 -1.40 -12.97
C HIS A 235 -6.01 -2.25 -13.62
N PRO A 236 -5.91 -2.60 -14.91
CA PRO A 236 -7.01 -3.23 -15.66
C PRO A 236 -7.56 -4.54 -15.07
N TYR A 237 -6.74 -5.32 -14.34
CA TYR A 237 -7.19 -6.55 -13.69
C TYR A 237 -8.09 -6.30 -12.46
N ASN A 238 -8.01 -5.12 -11.84
CA ASN A 238 -8.79 -4.73 -10.66
C ASN A 238 -10.06 -3.94 -11.02
N VAL A 239 -10.40 -3.85 -12.31
CA VAL A 239 -11.57 -3.14 -12.81
C VAL A 239 -12.47 -4.13 -13.53
N LEU A 240 -13.70 -4.29 -13.05
CA LEU A 240 -14.72 -5.13 -13.67
C LEU A 240 -15.83 -4.27 -14.26
N PHE A 241 -15.91 -4.18 -15.59
CA PHE A 241 -17.02 -3.52 -16.26
C PHE A 241 -18.24 -4.43 -16.31
N ARG A 242 -19.39 -3.90 -15.85
CA ARG A 242 -20.69 -4.56 -15.98
C ARG A 242 -21.28 -4.21 -17.35
N THR A 243 -22.05 -3.13 -17.43
CA THR A 243 -22.67 -2.66 -18.68
C THR A 243 -22.16 -1.27 -19.03
N GLY A 244 -21.73 -1.08 -20.29
CA GLY A 244 -21.24 0.21 -20.75
C GLY A 244 -20.04 0.68 -19.94
N THR A 245 -20.18 1.84 -19.27
CA THR A 245 -19.18 2.45 -18.40
C THR A 245 -19.41 2.21 -16.91
N ASP A 246 -20.41 1.40 -16.53
CA ASP A 246 -20.59 0.98 -15.14
C ASP A 246 -19.55 -0.09 -14.78
N PHE A 247 -18.84 0.11 -13.66
CA PHE A 247 -17.80 -0.82 -13.22
C PHE A 247 -17.72 -0.93 -11.70
N ALA A 248 -17.18 -2.05 -11.26
CA ALA A 248 -16.69 -2.26 -9.90
C ALA A 248 -15.16 -2.19 -9.87
N VAL A 249 -14.61 -1.85 -8.71
CA VAL A 249 -13.17 -1.92 -8.44
C VAL A 249 -12.91 -2.99 -7.37
N LEU A 250 -11.80 -3.68 -7.49
CA LEU A 250 -11.37 -4.75 -6.61
C LEU A 250 -10.00 -4.44 -6.01
N ASP A 251 -9.66 -5.10 -4.91
CA ASP A 251 -8.29 -5.14 -4.37
C ASP A 251 -7.65 -3.76 -4.12
N ARG A 252 -8.09 -3.13 -3.01
CA ARG A 252 -7.51 -1.91 -2.46
C ARG A 252 -6.45 -2.21 -1.39
N SER A 253 -5.69 -3.29 -1.56
CA SER A 253 -4.74 -3.82 -0.57
C SER A 253 -3.67 -2.82 -0.14
N ARG A 254 -3.28 -1.87 -1.01
CA ARG A 254 -2.27 -0.86 -0.66
C ARG A 254 -2.77 0.28 0.21
N GLY A 255 -4.04 0.29 0.61
CA GLY A 255 -4.57 1.25 1.57
C GLY A 255 -5.22 2.48 0.92
N GLU A 256 -5.84 3.30 1.76
CA GLU A 256 -6.83 4.26 1.28
C GLU A 256 -6.34 5.69 1.00
N TRP A 257 -5.18 6.08 1.54
CA TRP A 257 -4.62 7.42 1.41
C TRP A 257 -3.25 7.35 0.75
N GLY A 258 -3.01 8.19 -0.25
CA GLY A 258 -1.78 8.17 -1.02
C GLY A 258 -1.65 9.35 -1.98
N GLU A 259 -0.73 9.19 -2.93
CA GLU A 259 -0.49 10.15 -4.00
C GLU A 259 -1.35 9.79 -5.21
N PRO A 260 -2.17 10.73 -5.76
CA PRO A 260 -2.94 10.52 -6.99
C PRO A 260 -2.18 9.93 -8.18
N ALA A 261 -0.89 10.24 -8.30
CA ALA A 261 -0.06 9.71 -9.37
C ALA A 261 0.11 8.19 -9.32
N ASP A 262 -0.09 7.55 -8.16
CA ASP A 262 -0.04 6.09 -8.08
C ASP A 262 -1.11 5.43 -8.97
N ASP A 263 -2.37 5.84 -8.83
CA ASP A 263 -3.48 5.28 -9.61
C ASP A 263 -3.41 5.66 -11.09
N VAL A 264 -3.03 6.91 -11.40
CA VAL A 264 -2.90 7.38 -12.79
C VAL A 264 -1.81 6.59 -13.52
N THR A 265 -0.65 6.40 -12.89
CA THR A 265 0.45 5.64 -13.52
C THR A 265 0.16 4.14 -13.57
N ALA A 266 -0.53 3.57 -12.56
CA ALA A 266 -0.96 2.18 -12.54
C ALA A 266 -1.84 1.80 -13.74
N MET A 267 -2.75 2.69 -14.13
CA MET A 267 -3.59 2.47 -15.31
C MET A 267 -2.81 2.72 -16.61
N THR A 268 -2.13 3.86 -16.71
CA THR A 268 -1.56 4.30 -18.00
C THR A 268 -0.31 3.52 -18.43
N ILE A 269 0.47 2.97 -17.49
CA ILE A 269 1.57 2.05 -17.81
C ILE A 269 1.10 0.81 -18.57
N ASN A 270 -0.15 0.37 -18.35
CA ASN A 270 -0.70 -0.79 -19.02
C ASN A 270 -1.02 -0.49 -20.49
N TYR A 271 -1.43 0.74 -20.84
CA TYR A 271 -1.56 1.13 -22.24
C TYR A 271 -0.19 1.17 -22.93
N LEU A 272 0.83 1.70 -22.25
CA LEU A 272 2.20 1.69 -22.75
C LEU A 272 2.70 0.26 -22.96
N LEU A 273 2.60 -0.61 -21.96
CA LEU A 273 3.03 -2.01 -22.03
C LEU A 273 2.39 -2.73 -23.22
N ASN A 274 1.06 -2.69 -23.34
CA ASN A 274 0.36 -3.40 -24.41
C ASN A 274 0.74 -2.86 -25.79
N SER A 275 1.02 -1.55 -25.90
CA SER A 275 1.53 -0.95 -27.13
C SER A 275 2.95 -1.39 -27.46
N LEU A 276 3.84 -1.44 -26.46
CA LEU A 276 5.21 -1.94 -26.63
C LEU A 276 5.23 -3.40 -27.06
N ILE A 277 4.37 -4.24 -26.47
CA ILE A 277 4.23 -5.65 -26.86
C ILE A 277 3.84 -5.78 -28.33
N ARG A 278 2.90 -4.95 -28.80
CA ARG A 278 2.37 -5.05 -30.16
C ARG A 278 3.24 -4.38 -31.21
N TRP A 279 3.85 -3.24 -30.88
CA TRP A 279 4.44 -2.34 -31.87
C TRP A 279 5.83 -1.80 -31.49
N GLY A 280 6.35 -2.12 -30.30
CA GLY A 280 7.63 -1.60 -29.83
C GLY A 280 7.64 -0.11 -29.44
N LYS A 281 6.52 0.61 -29.62
CA LYS A 281 6.32 2.01 -29.22
C LYS A 281 4.86 2.30 -28.90
N LEU A 282 4.56 3.41 -28.23
CA LEU A 282 3.19 3.88 -28.04
C LEU A 282 2.63 4.39 -29.37
N GLN A 283 1.63 3.69 -29.91
CA GLN A 283 0.95 4.09 -31.14
C GLN A 283 -0.47 3.52 -31.23
N GLY A 284 -1.24 3.99 -32.22
CA GLY A 284 -2.55 3.43 -32.56
C GLY A 284 -3.58 3.53 -31.43
N PRO A 285 -4.45 2.51 -31.23
CA PRO A 285 -5.43 2.47 -30.15
C PRO A 285 -4.87 2.81 -28.77
N PHE A 286 -3.70 2.28 -28.39
CA PHE A 286 -3.15 2.52 -27.06
C PHE A 286 -2.62 3.94 -26.87
N GLU A 287 -2.07 4.57 -27.90
CA GLU A 287 -1.71 5.99 -27.83
C GLU A 287 -2.96 6.86 -27.59
N VAL A 288 -4.04 6.54 -28.29
CA VAL A 288 -5.31 7.25 -28.13
C VAL A 288 -5.85 7.09 -26.71
N LEU A 289 -5.88 5.87 -26.16
CA LEU A 289 -6.37 5.65 -24.80
C LEU A 289 -5.44 6.29 -23.75
N PHE A 290 -4.13 6.24 -23.96
CA PHE A 290 -3.14 6.85 -23.07
C PHE A 290 -3.34 8.36 -22.98
N ARG A 291 -3.35 9.07 -24.12
CA ARG A 291 -3.59 10.52 -24.15
C ARG A 291 -4.96 10.87 -23.58
N LEU A 292 -6.00 10.16 -24.01
CA LEU A 292 -7.37 10.41 -23.55
C LEU A 292 -7.51 10.25 -22.03
N PHE A 293 -6.83 9.29 -21.41
CA PHE A 293 -6.84 9.11 -19.96
C PHE A 293 -6.22 10.31 -19.24
N TRP A 294 -5.02 10.72 -19.66
CA TRP A 294 -4.31 11.87 -19.09
C TRP A 294 -5.12 13.16 -19.27
N ASP A 295 -5.60 13.43 -20.49
CA ASP A 295 -6.39 14.62 -20.81
C ASP A 295 -7.67 14.66 -19.95
N SER A 296 -8.42 13.56 -19.91
CA SER A 296 -9.67 13.48 -19.13
C SER A 296 -9.43 13.64 -17.64
N TYR A 297 -8.35 13.05 -17.11
CA TYR A 297 -7.99 13.16 -15.71
C TYR A 297 -7.59 14.60 -15.36
N LEU A 298 -6.70 15.22 -16.14
CA LEU A 298 -6.22 16.58 -15.90
C LEU A 298 -7.35 17.61 -16.04
N GLU A 299 -8.20 17.46 -17.06
CA GLU A 299 -9.38 18.33 -17.27
C GLU A 299 -10.36 18.22 -16.09
N THR A 300 -10.69 16.99 -15.66
CA THR A 300 -11.70 16.77 -14.62
C THR A 300 -11.19 17.13 -13.23
N SER A 301 -9.93 16.82 -12.91
CA SER A 301 -9.35 17.03 -11.58
C SER A 301 -8.77 18.42 -11.38
N GLY A 302 -8.34 19.09 -12.46
CA GLY A 302 -7.50 20.29 -12.39
C GLY A 302 -6.08 20.05 -11.82
N ASP A 303 -5.72 18.78 -11.55
CA ASP A 303 -4.50 18.40 -10.84
C ASP A 303 -3.27 18.36 -11.75
N LYS A 304 -2.77 19.53 -12.14
CA LYS A 304 -1.56 19.63 -12.98
C LYS A 304 -0.31 19.07 -12.29
N GLU A 305 -0.24 19.16 -10.96
CA GLU A 305 0.90 18.70 -10.16
C GLU A 305 1.13 17.18 -10.22
N VAL A 306 0.12 16.39 -10.61
CA VAL A 306 0.26 14.92 -10.74
C VAL A 306 1.42 14.54 -11.68
N THR A 307 1.68 15.36 -12.71
CA THR A 307 2.80 15.18 -13.64
C THR A 307 4.16 15.40 -12.98
N GLU A 308 4.22 16.25 -11.95
CA GLU A 308 5.44 16.50 -11.18
C GLU A 308 5.71 15.43 -10.13
N THR A 309 4.77 14.53 -9.86
CA THR A 309 4.91 13.46 -8.86
C THR A 309 4.97 12.06 -9.47
N ALA A 310 4.63 11.91 -10.75
CA ALA A 310 4.44 10.61 -11.41
C ALA A 310 5.69 9.74 -11.54
N ALA A 311 6.89 10.33 -11.66
CA ALA A 311 8.12 9.58 -11.98
C ALA A 311 8.41 8.37 -11.08
N PRO A 312 8.47 8.47 -9.73
CA PRO A 312 8.71 7.30 -8.88
C PRO A 312 7.60 6.26 -8.93
N PHE A 313 6.35 6.65 -9.23
CA PHE A 313 5.25 5.71 -9.41
C PHE A 313 5.34 5.00 -10.76
N PHE A 314 5.69 5.70 -11.84
CA PHE A 314 6.01 5.06 -13.11
C PHE A 314 7.20 4.11 -13.00
N ALA A 315 8.23 4.45 -12.22
CA ALA A 315 9.35 3.55 -11.93
C ALA A 315 8.87 2.28 -11.22
N PHE A 316 8.08 2.43 -10.15
CA PHE A 316 7.45 1.31 -9.45
C PHE A 316 6.64 0.43 -10.41
N ARG A 317 5.71 1.02 -11.16
CA ARG A 317 4.85 0.27 -12.09
C ARG A 317 5.64 -0.33 -13.26
N GLY A 318 6.69 0.34 -13.71
CA GLY A 318 7.63 -0.14 -14.73
C GLY A 318 8.37 -1.39 -14.27
N LEU A 319 8.88 -1.40 -13.03
CA LEU A 319 9.48 -2.58 -12.41
C LEU A 319 8.47 -3.74 -12.29
N VAL A 320 7.19 -3.46 -12.00
CA VAL A 320 6.15 -4.51 -12.01
C VAL A 320 6.02 -5.12 -13.41
N VAL A 321 5.77 -4.30 -14.43
CA VAL A 321 5.50 -4.82 -15.78
C VAL A 321 6.74 -5.36 -16.48
N ALA A 322 7.93 -4.96 -16.04
CA ALA A 322 9.21 -5.49 -16.52
C ALA A 322 9.73 -6.67 -15.69
N SER A 323 8.98 -7.17 -14.71
CA SER A 323 9.42 -8.28 -13.85
C SER A 323 9.45 -9.61 -14.61
N PRO A 324 10.53 -10.40 -14.55
CA PRO A 324 10.56 -11.74 -15.12
C PRO A 324 9.68 -12.73 -14.34
N LEU A 325 9.31 -12.43 -13.10
CA LEU A 325 8.44 -13.27 -12.29
C LEU A 325 6.98 -13.19 -12.76
N TRP A 326 6.46 -11.97 -12.95
CA TRP A 326 5.06 -11.78 -13.38
C TRP A 326 4.87 -11.81 -14.89
N TYR A 327 5.88 -11.42 -15.65
CA TYR A 327 5.83 -11.40 -17.11
C TYR A 327 6.95 -12.27 -17.69
N PRO A 328 7.00 -13.60 -17.44
CA PRO A 328 8.12 -14.46 -17.81
C PRO A 328 8.39 -14.50 -19.32
N ASN A 329 7.33 -14.34 -20.13
CA ASN A 329 7.41 -14.42 -21.59
C ASN A 329 7.65 -13.06 -22.27
N LEU A 330 7.86 -11.97 -21.51
CA LEU A 330 8.12 -10.65 -22.07
C LEU A 330 9.54 -10.58 -22.66
N SER A 331 9.64 -10.13 -23.92
CA SER A 331 10.92 -10.08 -24.64
C SER A 331 11.92 -9.12 -23.99
N ILE A 332 13.21 -9.37 -24.23
CA ILE A 332 14.28 -8.56 -23.64
C ILE A 332 14.30 -7.13 -24.23
N GLU A 333 13.83 -6.95 -25.47
CA GLU A 333 13.70 -5.66 -26.14
C GLU A 333 12.62 -4.80 -25.50
N ILE A 334 11.48 -5.41 -25.16
CA ILE A 334 10.40 -4.69 -24.45
C ILE A 334 10.86 -4.32 -23.04
N ARG A 335 11.53 -5.23 -22.33
CA ARG A 335 12.15 -4.89 -21.03
C ARG A 335 13.13 -3.74 -21.15
N ARG A 336 13.95 -3.72 -22.21
CA ARG A 336 14.90 -2.62 -22.47
C ARG A 336 14.18 -1.29 -22.66
N SER A 337 13.08 -1.29 -23.40
CA SER A 337 12.26 -0.09 -23.61
C SER A 337 11.63 0.41 -22.29
N LEU A 338 11.17 -0.52 -21.44
CA LEU A 338 10.63 -0.21 -20.11
C LEU A 338 11.70 0.34 -19.17
N PHE A 339 12.91 -0.24 -19.13
CA PHE A 339 13.99 0.28 -18.28
C PHE A 339 14.49 1.65 -18.75
N ARG A 340 14.60 1.88 -20.07
CA ARG A 340 14.88 3.23 -20.61
C ARG A 340 13.80 4.22 -20.16
N PHE A 341 12.53 3.82 -20.24
CA PHE A 341 11.42 4.64 -19.75
C PHE A 341 11.57 4.97 -18.27
N ILE A 342 11.89 3.99 -17.43
CA ILE A 342 12.12 4.18 -15.98
C ILE A 342 13.27 5.16 -15.74
N GLU A 343 14.43 4.98 -16.38
CA GLU A 343 15.59 5.85 -16.22
C GLU A 343 15.28 7.29 -16.67
N ASN A 344 14.69 7.45 -17.85
CA ASN A 344 14.41 8.76 -18.43
C ASN A 344 13.29 9.50 -17.68
N VAL A 345 12.27 8.79 -17.18
CA VAL A 345 11.20 9.45 -16.40
C VAL A 345 11.72 9.89 -15.03
N LEU A 346 12.63 9.13 -14.42
CA LEU A 346 13.26 9.49 -13.16
C LEU A 346 14.27 10.64 -13.29
N ASP A 347 14.88 10.83 -14.46
CA ASP A 347 15.79 11.95 -14.72
C ASP A 347 15.07 13.27 -15.09
N SER A 348 13.80 13.18 -15.48
CA SER A 348 13.01 14.35 -15.89
C SER A 348 12.45 15.12 -14.70
N PRO A 349 12.40 16.47 -14.73
CA PRO A 349 11.80 17.23 -13.63
C PRO A 349 10.29 17.00 -13.50
N ARG A 350 9.60 16.56 -14.55
CA ARG A 350 8.18 16.20 -14.55
C ARG A 350 7.91 15.24 -15.70
N PHE A 351 6.83 14.47 -15.60
CA PHE A 351 6.37 13.65 -16.71
C PHE A 351 5.58 14.47 -17.73
N GLU A 352 5.87 14.30 -19.02
CA GLU A 352 5.14 14.93 -20.13
C GLU A 352 4.41 13.84 -20.95
N PRO A 353 3.08 13.66 -20.76
CA PRO A 353 2.32 12.59 -21.40
C PRO A 353 2.45 12.55 -22.93
N GLU A 354 2.61 13.71 -23.57
CA GLU A 354 2.72 13.87 -25.02
C GLU A 354 4.05 13.32 -25.57
N ARG A 355 5.05 13.17 -24.70
CA ARG A 355 6.43 12.79 -25.04
C ARG A 355 6.80 11.38 -24.57
N VAL A 356 5.81 10.59 -24.15
CA VAL A 356 5.97 9.21 -23.64
C VAL A 356 6.91 8.32 -24.48
N ASN A 357 6.88 8.42 -25.82
CA ASN A 357 7.78 7.67 -26.71
C ASN A 357 9.25 8.09 -26.59
N GLU A 358 9.54 9.36 -26.31
CA GLU A 358 10.91 9.85 -26.12
C GLU A 358 11.55 9.21 -24.90
N TYR A 359 10.78 9.00 -23.83
CA TYR A 359 11.25 8.29 -22.64
C TYR A 359 11.59 6.82 -22.94
N CYS A 360 11.00 6.18 -23.96
CA CYS A 360 11.35 4.81 -24.38
C CYS A 360 12.62 4.74 -25.26
N GLY A 361 13.18 5.88 -25.68
CA GLY A 361 14.37 5.96 -26.53
C GLY A 361 14.12 6.19 -28.02
N GLY A 362 12.94 6.69 -28.40
CA GLY A 362 12.60 7.08 -29.78
C GLY A 362 11.83 6.03 -30.58
#